data_AF-C5GZC3-F1
#
_entry.id   AF-C5GZC3-F1
#
_cell.length_a   1.000
_cell.length_b   1.000
_cell.length_c   1.000
_cell.angle_alpha   90.00
_cell.angle_beta   90.00
_cell.angle_gamma   90.00
#
_symmetry.space_group_name_H-M   'P 1'
#
loop_
_entity.id
_entity.type
_entity.pdbx_description
1 polymer ?
#
loop_
_entity_poly.entity_id
_entity_poly.type
_entity_poly.pdbx_seq_one_letter_code
_entity_poly.pdbx_strand_id
1 'polypeptide(L)' 'SFDSTLLDCIQSGVENLDSGVGIYAPDAEAYTLFADLFDPIIEDYHGGFKKSDKHPPKDFGDVDSLGNLDPA' A
#
# COMPACT_ATOMS: atom_id res chain seq x y z
N SER A 1 9.35 7.89 -15.31
CA SER A 1 9.62 8.92 -14.30
C SER A 1 8.86 10.18 -14.63
N PHE A 2 8.10 10.72 -13.67
CA PHE A 2 7.47 12.04 -13.73
C PHE A 2 8.23 13.06 -12.86
N ASP A 3 9.53 12.83 -12.61
CA ASP A 3 10.39 13.66 -11.76
C ASP A 3 9.89 13.82 -10.30
N SER A 4 9.14 12.83 -9.82
CA SER A 4 8.64 12.77 -8.44
C SER A 4 9.78 12.67 -7.42
N THR A 5 9.60 13.35 -6.29
CA THR A 5 10.58 13.42 -5.20
C THR A 5 10.08 12.74 -3.92
N LEU A 6 10.98 12.62 -2.93
CA LEU A 6 10.59 12.13 -1.61
C LEU A 6 9.55 13.04 -0.93
N LEU A 7 9.61 14.36 -1.16
CA LEU A 7 8.64 15.28 -0.58
C LEU A 7 7.23 14.98 -1.09
N ASP A 8 7.09 14.71 -2.39
CA ASP A 8 5.80 14.33 -2.98
C ASP A 8 5.23 13.05 -2.36
N CYS A 9 6.11 12.16 -1.88
CA CYS A 9 5.70 10.93 -1.21
C CYS A 9 5.23 11.14 0.23
N ILE A 10 5.88 12.04 0.98
CA ILE A 10 5.69 12.16 2.45
C ILE A 10 4.91 13.40 2.89
N GLN A 11 4.67 14.37 2.00
CA GLN A 11 4.11 15.68 2.37
C GLN A 11 2.81 15.54 3.17
N SER A 12 1.93 14.61 2.78
CA SER A 12 0.68 14.37 3.50
C SER A 12 0.92 13.97 4.97
N GLY A 13 1.83 13.03 5.24
CA GLY A 13 2.14 12.59 6.61
C GLY A 13 2.95 13.60 7.43
N VAL A 14 3.68 14.50 6.78
CA VAL A 14 4.37 15.62 7.45
C VAL A 14 3.36 16.68 7.89
N GLU A 15 2.40 17.03 7.05
CA GLU A 15 1.37 18.05 7.35
C GLU A 15 0.27 17.52 8.27
N ASN A 16 -0.06 16.22 8.19
CA ASN A 16 -1.13 15.58 8.97
C ASN A 16 -0.55 14.50 9.88
N LEU A 17 -0.04 14.93 11.04
CA LEU A 17 0.69 14.08 11.98
C LEU A 17 -0.15 12.97 12.62
N ASP A 18 -1.48 13.03 12.48
CA ASP A 18 -2.44 12.01 12.91
C ASP A 18 -2.74 10.95 11.84
N SER A 19 -2.06 11.01 10.69
CA SER A 19 -2.17 9.99 9.64
C SER A 19 -1.74 8.61 10.13
N GLY A 20 -2.53 7.58 9.85
CA GLY A 20 -2.17 6.19 10.17
C GLY A 20 -0.96 5.65 9.39
N VAL A 21 -0.73 6.14 8.16
CA VAL A 21 0.42 5.76 7.31
C VAL A 21 1.16 7.00 6.80
N GLY A 22 0.46 7.91 6.12
CA GLY A 22 0.99 9.24 5.78
C GLY A 22 1.84 9.34 4.50
N ILE A 23 1.95 8.27 3.70
CA ILE A 23 2.70 8.32 2.43
C ILE A 23 1.86 7.92 1.22
N TYR A 24 2.20 8.47 0.06
CA TYR A 24 1.56 8.16 -1.22
C TYR A 24 2.63 7.99 -2.31
N ALA A 25 2.37 7.13 -3.28
CA ALA A 25 3.21 7.04 -4.47
C ALA A 25 2.69 8.03 -5.53
N PRO A 26 3.43 9.12 -5.84
CA PRO A 26 3.02 10.09 -6.88
C PRO A 26 3.03 9.48 -8.28
N ASP A 27 3.88 8.48 -8.51
CA ASP A 27 3.90 7.64 -9.71
C ASP A 27 4.31 6.20 -9.39
N ALA A 28 4.20 5.29 -10.36
CA ALA A 28 4.52 3.87 -10.15
C ALA A 28 6.03 3.62 -9.88
N GLU A 29 6.91 4.49 -10.38
CA GLU A 29 8.35 4.36 -10.20
C GLU A 29 8.77 4.67 -8.76
N ALA A 30 8.03 5.55 -8.06
CA ALA A 30 8.25 5.90 -6.66
C ALA A 30 8.32 4.68 -5.73
N TYR A 31 7.50 3.63 -5.97
CA TYR A 31 7.56 2.38 -5.20
C TYR A 31 8.92 1.68 -5.29
N THR A 32 9.62 1.83 -6.42
CA THR A 32 10.95 1.22 -6.63
C THR A 32 12.06 2.19 -6.23
N LEU A 33 11.94 3.47 -6.60
CA LEU A 33 12.96 4.49 -6.32
C LEU A 33 13.10 4.77 -4.81
N PHE A 34 11.98 4.79 -4.08
CA PHE A 34 11.93 5.00 -2.63
C PHE A 34 11.57 3.69 -1.89
N ALA A 35 11.98 2.54 -2.42
CA ALA A 35 11.65 1.23 -1.87
C ALA A 35 12.08 1.07 -0.40
N ASP A 36 13.19 1.67 0.02
CA ASP A 36 13.65 1.61 1.41
C ASP A 36 12.69 2.31 2.40
N LEU A 37 11.80 3.18 1.90
CA LEU A 37 10.67 3.74 2.65
C LEU A 37 9.40 2.89 2.47
N PHE A 38 9.03 2.56 1.23
CA PHE A 38 7.77 1.86 0.92
C PHE A 38 7.75 0.41 1.41
N ASP A 39 8.81 -0.38 1.17
CA ASP A 39 8.86 -1.80 1.50
C ASP A 39 8.54 -2.08 2.98
N PRO A 40 9.22 -1.47 3.98
CA PRO A 40 8.92 -1.74 5.38
C PRO A 40 7.52 -1.26 5.79
N ILE A 41 7.01 -0.17 5.21
CA ILE A 41 5.65 0.33 5.51
C ILE A 41 4.58 -0.62 4.93
N ILE A 42 4.78 -1.12 3.71
CA ILE A 42 3.91 -2.13 3.10
C ILE A 42 3.95 -3.42 3.91
N GLU A 43 5.13 -3.88 4.33
CA GLU A 43 5.28 -5.09 5.13
C GLU A 43 4.53 -4.98 6.46
N ASP A 44 4.68 -3.86 7.19
CA ASP A 44 4.00 -3.60 8.46
C ASP A 44 2.47 -3.51 8.28
N TYR A 45 2.02 -2.66 7.36
CA TYR A 45 0.58 -2.42 7.15
C TYR A 45 -0.18 -3.66 6.64
N HIS A 46 0.45 -4.47 5.79
CA HIS A 46 -0.16 -5.69 5.24
C HIS A 46 0.11 -6.96 6.06
N GLY A 47 0.77 -6.84 7.22
CA GLY A 47 0.97 -7.96 8.14
C GLY A 47 1.95 -9.03 7.65
N GLY A 48 3.01 -8.64 6.94
CA GLY A 48 4.12 -9.53 6.57
C GLY A 48 4.33 -9.75 5.07
N PHE A 49 4.28 -8.69 4.26
CA PHE A 49 4.66 -8.73 2.84
C PHE A 49 6.14 -8.37 2.65
N LYS A 50 7.02 -9.38 2.62
CA LYS A 50 8.48 -9.16 2.53
C LYS A 50 8.87 -8.66 1.15
N LYS A 51 10.01 -7.98 1.05
CA LYS A 51 10.63 -7.55 -0.22
C LYS A 51 10.80 -8.68 -1.26
N SER A 52 10.95 -9.92 -0.81
CA SER A 52 11.06 -11.11 -1.69
C SER A 52 9.72 -11.64 -2.20
N ASP A 53 8.62 -11.22 -1.58
CA ASP A 53 7.30 -11.75 -1.85
C ASP A 53 6.70 -11.08 -3.10
N LYS A 54 5.73 -11.76 -3.70
CA LYS A 54 5.00 -11.25 -4.87
C LYS A 54 3.51 -11.40 -4.62
N HIS A 55 2.75 -10.37 -4.97
CA HIS A 55 1.30 -10.46 -4.92
C HIS A 55 0.82 -11.62 -5.82
N PRO A 56 -0.11 -12.48 -5.35
CA PRO A 56 -0.62 -13.59 -6.15
C PRO A 56 -1.35 -13.09 -7.41
N PRO A 57 -1.59 -13.98 -8.40
CA PRO A 57 -2.50 -13.68 -9.49
C PRO A 57 -3.89 -13.30 -8.97
N LYS A 58 -4.57 -12.43 -9.72
CA LYS A 58 -5.96 -12.06 -9.43
C LYS A 58 -6.87 -13.30 -9.41
N ASP A 59 -7.61 -13.45 -8.33
CA ASP A 59 -8.65 -14.47 -8.15
C ASP A 59 -9.86 -13.83 -7.46
N PHE A 60 -11.04 -13.93 -8.07
CA PHE A 60 -12.29 -13.39 -7.49
C PHE A 60 -12.96 -14.39 -6.53
N GLY A 61 -12.49 -15.64 -6.48
CA GLY A 61 -13.09 -16.69 -5.67
C GLY A 61 -14.47 -17.15 -6.16
N ASP A 62 -15.15 -17.91 -5.30
CA ASP A 62 -16.52 -18.37 -5.52
C ASP A 62 -17.51 -17.39 -4.90
N VAL A 63 -18.25 -16.66 -5.73
CA VAL A 63 -19.24 -15.67 -5.26
C VAL A 63 -20.41 -16.31 -4.52
N ASP A 64 -20.71 -17.58 -4.80
CA ASP A 64 -21.80 -18.30 -4.13
C ASP A 64 -21.43 -18.70 -2.69
N SER A 65 -20.15 -18.58 -2.32
CA SER A 65 -19.69 -18.76 -0.94
C SER A 65 -19.96 -17.55 -0.03
N LEU A 66 -20.33 -16.40 -0.60
CA LEU A 66 -20.62 -15.18 0.16
C LEU A 66 -22.05 -15.21 0.72
N GLY A 67 -22.18 -15.25 2.04
CA GLY A 67 -23.47 -15.27 2.73
C GLY A 67 -24.05 -13.89 3.05
N ASN A 68 -25.28 -13.86 3.60
CA ASN A 68 -25.83 -12.64 4.19
C ASN A 68 -25.08 -12.30 5.49
N LEU A 69 -24.54 -11.08 5.57
CA LEU A 69 -23.76 -10.60 6.71
C LEU A 69 -24.64 -10.18 7.91
N ASP A 70 -25.94 -9.97 7.69
CA ASP A 70 -26.90 -9.57 8.72
C ASP A 70 -28.24 -10.33 8.53
N PRO A 71 -28.28 -11.63 8.87
CA PRO A 71 -29.52 -12.39 8.86
C PRO A 71 -30.42 -11.99 10.03
N ALA A 72 -31.70 -11.74 9.73
CA ALA A 72 -32.76 -11.42 10.70
C ALA A 72 -33.04 -12.55 11.70
#